data_AF-A0A7X5N1E0-F1
#
_entry.id   AF-A0A7X5N1E0-F1
#
_cell.length_a   1.000
_cell.length_b   1.000
_cell.length_c   1.000
_cell.angle_alpha   90.00
_cell.angle_beta   90.00
_cell.angle_gamma   90.00
#
_symmetry.space_group_name_H-M   'P 1'
#
loop_
_entity.id
_entity.type
_entity.pdbx_description
1 polymer ?
#
loop_
_entity_poly.entity_id
_entity_poly.type
_entity_poly.pdbx_seq_one_letter_code
_entity_poly.pdbx_strand_id
1 'polypeptide(L)' 'MIDDPALLARAEALVAAYAAAGLRVACAESCTGGLVAGLLTAVPGSSAVVERGFVTYS' A
#
# COMPACT_ATOMS: atom_id res chain seq x y z
N MET A 1 -14.62 -5.88 2.09
CA MET A 1 -13.22 -6.35 2.01
C MET A 1 -12.57 -5.61 0.86
N ILE A 2 -11.24 -5.46 0.81
CA ILE A 2 -10.59 -4.93 -0.40
C ILE A 2 -10.63 -6.06 -1.43
N ASP A 3 -11.58 -5.99 -2.35
CA ASP A 3 -11.94 -7.09 -3.26
C ASP A 3 -11.94 -6.66 -4.74
N ASP A 4 -11.53 -5.43 -5.05
CA ASP A 4 -11.34 -4.99 -6.43
C ASP A 4 -10.05 -5.63 -7.02
N PRO A 5 -10.18 -6.53 -8.02
CA PRO A 5 -9.03 -7.25 -8.57
C PRO A 5 -8.07 -6.32 -9.33
N ALA A 6 -8.57 -5.23 -9.92
CA ALA A 6 -7.72 -4.29 -10.65
C ALA A 6 -6.84 -3.47 -9.69
N LEU A 7 -7.36 -3.13 -8.50
CA LEU A 7 -6.58 -2.46 -7.47
C LEU A 7 -5.53 -3.40 -6.85
N LEU A 8 -5.89 -4.67 -6.58
CA LEU A 8 -4.95 -5.67 -6.06
C LEU A 8 -3.79 -5.90 -7.03
N ALA A 9 -4.06 -6.07 -8.33
CA ALA A 9 -3.01 -6.26 -9.33
C ALA A 9 -2.02 -5.07 -9.39
N ARG A 10 -2.51 -3.84 -9.20
CA ARG A 10 -1.64 -2.64 -9.14
C ARG A 10 -0.81 -2.60 -7.85
N ALA A 11 -1.38 -3.00 -6.73
CA ALA A 11 -0.67 -3.07 -5.46
C ALA A 11 0.45 -4.12 -5.50
N GLU A 12 0.16 -5.31 -6.06
CA GLU A 12 1.14 -6.38 -6.28
C GLU A 12 2.31 -5.90 -7.14
N ALA A 13 2.02 -5.24 -8.26
CA ALA A 13 3.05 -4.68 -9.14
C ALA A 13 3.94 -3.66 -8.43
N LEU A 14 3.35 -2.77 -7.62
CA LEU A 14 4.11 -1.78 -6.84
C LEU A 14 5.00 -2.45 -5.80
N VAL A 15 4.45 -3.37 -5.01
CA VAL A 15 5.20 -4.09 -3.95
C VAL A 15 6.35 -4.88 -4.57
N ALA A 16 6.12 -5.58 -5.67
CA ALA A 16 7.18 -6.32 -6.36
C ALA A 16 8.30 -5.39 -6.86
N ALA A 17 7.95 -4.28 -7.50
CA ALA A 17 8.93 -3.32 -8.02
C ALA A 17 9.77 -2.67 -6.89
N TYR A 18 9.13 -2.27 -5.79
CA TYR A 18 9.81 -1.62 -4.68
C TYR A 18 10.68 -2.61 -3.89
N ALA A 19 10.21 -3.84 -3.68
CA ALA A 19 11.00 -4.88 -3.05
C ALA A 19 12.26 -5.19 -3.86
N ALA A 20 12.15 -5.32 -5.18
CA ALA A 20 13.29 -5.54 -6.07
C ALA A 20 14.31 -4.38 -6.04
N ALA A 21 13.83 -3.15 -5.84
CA ALA A 21 14.66 -1.96 -5.75
C ALA A 21 15.17 -1.64 -4.33
N GLY A 22 14.77 -2.41 -3.31
CA GLY A 22 15.08 -2.10 -1.91
C GLY A 22 14.46 -0.79 -1.40
N LEU A 23 13.37 -0.35 -2.03
CA LEU A 23 12.69 0.91 -1.73
C LEU A 23 11.55 0.70 -0.73
N ARG A 24 11.29 1.74 0.06
CA ARG A 24 10.18 1.79 1.00
C ARG A 24 9.21 2.91 0.64
N VAL A 25 7.94 2.75 1.01
CA VAL A 25 6.86 3.71 0.77
C VAL A 25 6.17 4.08 2.07
N ALA A 26 5.81 5.35 2.20
CA ALA A 26 4.92 5.85 3.24
C ALA A 26 3.67 6.45 2.61
N CYS A 27 2.51 6.23 3.24
CA CYS A 27 1.23 6.80 2.81
C CYS A 27 0.85 7.96 3.73
N ALA A 28 0.39 9.07 3.16
CA ALA A 28 -0.31 10.12 3.86
C ALA A 28 -1.70 10.25 3.24
N GLU A 29 -2.73 10.01 4.03
CA GLU A 29 -4.11 9.84 3.58
C GLU A 29 -5.03 10.82 4.31
N SER A 30 -6.03 11.33 3.59
CA SER A 30 -7.12 12.11 4.16
C SER A 30 -8.44 11.41 3.80
N CYS A 31 -9.07 11.77 2.68
CA CYS A 31 -10.37 11.22 2.25
C CYS A 31 -10.42 9.69 2.06
N THR A 32 -9.28 9.04 1.80
CA THR A 32 -9.20 7.58 1.66
C THR A 32 -9.15 6.85 3.00
N GLY A 33 -8.93 7.53 4.12
CA GLY A 33 -9.10 6.97 5.45
C GLY A 33 -8.22 5.75 5.78
N GLY A 34 -7.10 5.55 5.09
CA GLY A 34 -6.23 4.38 5.28
C GLY A 34 -6.44 3.28 4.24
N LEU A 35 -7.35 3.44 3.28
CA LEU A 35 -7.63 2.42 2.26
C LEU A 35 -6.46 2.20 1.30
N VAL A 36 -5.62 3.20 1.07
CA VAL A 36 -4.41 3.01 0.22
C VAL A 36 -3.37 2.18 0.97
N ALA A 37 -3.08 2.53 2.22
CA ALA A 37 -2.20 1.71 3.05
C ALA A 37 -2.75 0.29 3.24
N GLY A 38 -4.06 0.15 3.47
CA GLY A 38 -4.74 -1.14 3.59
C GLY A 38 -4.64 -1.99 2.32
N LEU A 39 -4.76 -1.38 1.14
CA LEU A 39 -4.59 -2.09 -0.13
C LEU A 39 -3.16 -2.60 -0.29
N LEU A 40 -2.16 -1.78 0.05
CA LEU A 40 -0.75 -2.19 -0.04
C LEU A 40 -0.41 -3.29 0.97
N THR A 41 -0.93 -3.22 2.20
CA THR A 41 -0.67 -4.23 3.23
C THR A 41 -1.43 -5.54 3.01
N ALA A 42 -2.45 -5.56 2.16
CA ALA A 42 -3.13 -6.79 1.74
C ALA A 42 -2.25 -7.69 0.86
N VAL A 43 -1.18 -7.15 0.25
CA VAL A 43 -0.24 -7.91 -0.58
C VAL A 43 0.76 -8.67 0.29
N PRO A 44 0.93 -9.99 0.13
CA PRO A 44 1.97 -10.75 0.81
C PRO A 44 3.38 -10.19 0.53
N GLY A 45 4.20 -10.06 1.58
CA GLY A 45 5.56 -9.49 1.47
C GLY A 45 5.62 -7.96 1.49
N SER A 46 4.48 -7.27 1.53
CA SER A 46 4.40 -5.81 1.63
C SER A 46 5.15 -5.21 2.84
N SER A 47 5.44 -5.98 3.89
CA SER A 47 6.23 -5.53 5.04
C SER A 47 7.67 -5.11 4.70
N ALA A 48 8.23 -5.59 3.59
CA ALA A 48 9.53 -5.14 3.09
C ALA A 48 9.46 -3.72 2.46
N VAL A 49 8.26 -3.28 2.07
CA VAL A 49 8.03 -2.07 1.26
C VAL A 49 7.28 -1.00 2.05
N VAL A 50 6.17 -1.34 2.70
CA VAL A 50 5.34 -0.39 3.44
C VAL A 50 6.04 -0.03 4.77
N GLU A 51 6.39 1.23 4.93
CA GLU A 51 7.08 1.72 6.13
C GLU A 51 6.11 2.27 7.18
N ARG A 52 5.20 3.17 6.78
CA ARG A 52 4.23 3.82 7.68
C ARG A 52 3.06 4.43 6.91
N GLY A 53 1.94 4.57 7.59
CA GLY A 53 0.76 5.29 7.11
C GLY A 53 0.37 6.39 8.08
N PHE A 54 0.01 7.55 7.56
CA PHE A 54 -0.62 8.64 8.29
C PHE A 54 -2.02 8.83 7.74
N VAL A 55 -3.02 8.88 8.62
CA VAL A 55 -4.38 9.24 8.25
C VAL A 55 -4.72 10.54 8.99
N THR A 56 -4.75 11.64 8.27
CA THR A 56 -4.95 13.00 8.79
C THR A 56 -6.16 13.62 8.10
N TYR A 57 -7.34 13.37 8.67
CA TYR A 57 -8.60 13.83 8.10
C TYR A 57 -8.90 15.31 8.43
N SER A 58 -8.32 15.82 9.53
CA SER A 58 -8.44 17.21 10.00
C SER A 58 -7.08 17.86 10.16
#